data_AF-A0A920LCD0-F1
#
_entry.id   AF-A0A920LCD0-F1
#
_cell.length_a   1.000
_cell.length_b   1.000
_cell.length_c   1.000
_cell.angle_alpha   90.00
_cell.angle_beta   90.00
_cell.angle_gamma   90.00
#
_symmetry.space_group_name_H-M   'P 1'
#
loop_
_entity.id
_entity.type
_entity.pdbx_description
1 polymer ?
#
loop_
_entity_poly.entity_id
_entity_poly.type
_entity_poly.pdbx_seq_one_letter_code
_entity_poly.pdbx_strand_id
1 'polypeptide(L)'
;MKTLKELLHKESPFLLIAGPCAIEGEEMAFEIAEKCIEIAKKHSIQYVFKGSFKKANRSKIDSFTGIGDIKALKILSKNWK
;
A
#
# COMPACT_ATOMS: atom_id res chain seq x y z
N MET A 1 -10.30 11.76 5.37
CA MET A 1 -9.60 10.46 5.41
C MET A 1 -10.01 9.76 6.70
N LYS A 2 -10.37 8.48 6.67
CA LYS A 2 -10.74 7.76 7.89
C LYS A 2 -9.50 7.38 8.69
N THR A 3 -9.57 7.43 10.01
CA THR A 3 -8.48 6.96 10.87
C THR A 3 -8.47 5.43 10.94
N LEU A 4 -7.33 4.82 11.27
CA LEU A 4 -7.27 3.36 11.50
C LEU A 4 -8.24 2.92 12.61
N LYS A 5 -8.45 3.75 13.63
CA LYS A 5 -9.43 3.47 14.69
C LYS A 5 -10.85 3.40 14.12
N GLU A 6 -11.24 4.38 13.30
CA GLU A 6 -12.56 4.37 12.63
C GLU A 6 -12.76 3.15 11.71
N LEU A 7 -11.69 2.65 11.09
CA LEU A 7 -11.74 1.44 10.27
C LEU A 7 -11.93 0.18 11.14
N LEU A 8 -11.21 0.09 12.27
CA LEU A 8 -11.27 -1.07 13.18
C LEU A 8 -12.56 -1.13 14.03
N HIS A 9 -13.23 0.00 14.26
CA HIS A 9 -14.47 0.05 15.07
C HIS A 9 -15.76 -0.23 14.28
N LYS A 10 -15.69 -0.35 12.95
CA LYS A 10 -16.86 -0.72 12.15
C LYS A 10 -17.17 -2.20 12.38
N GLU A 11 -18.45 -2.60 12.29
CA GLU A 11 -18.92 -4.00 12.43
C GLU A 11 -18.33 -5.02 11.43
N SER A 12 -17.35 -4.64 10.61
CA SER A 12 -16.60 -5.55 9.76
C SER A 12 -15.43 -6.14 10.56
N PRO A 13 -15.42 -7.46 10.83
CA PRO A 13 -14.38 -8.09 11.65
C PRO A 13 -13.01 -8.13 10.96
N PHE A 14 -12.93 -7.75 9.68
CA PHE A 14 -11.73 -7.89 8.86
C PHE A 14 -11.34 -6.59 8.15
N LEU A 15 -10.06 -6.22 8.30
CA LEU A 15 -9.39 -5.12 7.61
C LEU A 15 -8.25 -5.70 6.78
N LEU A 16 -8.28 -5.50 5.46
CA LEU A 16 -7.22 -5.90 4.56
C LEU A 16 -6.17 -4.78 4.44
N ILE A 17 -4.93 -5.07 4.83
CA ILE A 17 -3.78 -4.21 4.58
C ILE A 17 -2.92 -4.93 3.54
N ALA A 18 -2.93 -4.44 2.30
CA ALA A 18 -2.24 -5.13 1.20
C ALA A 18 -1.70 -4.17 0.14
N GLY A 19 -0.67 -4.62 -0.56
CA GLY A 19 0.01 -3.90 -1.63
C GLY A 19 1.44 -4.43 -1.81
N PRO A 20 2.28 -3.76 -2.60
CA PRO A 20 3.61 -4.28 -2.92
C PRO A 20 4.54 -4.28 -1.71
N CYS A 21 5.60 -5.09 -1.81
CA CYS A 21 6.66 -5.10 -0.80
C CYS A 21 7.31 -3.71 -0.71
N ALA A 22 7.72 -3.15 -1.85
CA ALA A 22 8.24 -1.79 -1.96
C ALA A 22 7.62 -1.07 -3.17
N ILE A 23 7.66 0.26 -3.16
CA ILE A 23 7.23 1.08 -4.31
C ILE A 23 8.35 1.13 -5.34
N GLU A 24 8.06 0.62 -6.54
CA GLU A 24 9.02 0.52 -7.65
C GLU A 24 8.63 1.42 -8.83
N GLY A 25 7.39 1.91 -8.86
CA GLY A 25 6.87 2.83 -9.86
C GLY A 25 5.47 3.29 -9.51
N GLU A 26 5.03 4.38 -10.13
CA GLU A 26 3.68 4.92 -9.93
C GLU A 26 2.63 3.98 -10.55
N GLU A 27 2.78 3.67 -11.83
CA GLU A 27 1.88 2.79 -12.59
C GLU A 27 1.64 1.45 -11.87
N MET A 28 2.73 0.74 -11.53
CA MET A 28 2.67 -0.51 -10.77
C MET A 28 1.89 -0.35 -9.45
N ALA A 29 2.13 0.73 -8.72
CA ALA A 29 1.49 0.92 -7.43
C ALA A 29 -0.02 1.18 -7.59
N PHE A 30 -0.41 1.99 -8.58
CA PHE A 30 -1.81 2.26 -8.93
C PHE A 30 -2.54 1.03 -9.43
N GLU A 31 -1.93 0.23 -10.31
CA GLU A 31 -2.52 -1.01 -10.83
C GLU A 31 -2.81 -2.01 -9.69
N ILE A 32 -1.85 -2.19 -8.77
CA ILE A 32 -2.04 -3.05 -7.60
C ILE A 32 -3.16 -2.51 -6.70
N ALA A 33 -3.18 -1.20 -6.44
CA ALA A 33 -4.21 -0.57 -5.62
C ALA A 33 -5.60 -0.74 -6.22
N GLU A 34 -5.75 -0.54 -7.53
CA GLU A 34 -6.99 -0.71 -8.28
C GLU A 34 -7.51 -2.15 -8.18
N LYS A 35 -6.65 -3.14 -8.42
CA LYS A 35 -7.05 -4.55 -8.31
C LYS A 35 -7.43 -4.93 -6.88
N CYS A 36 -6.65 -4.50 -5.88
CA CYS A 36 -6.96 -4.78 -4.48
C CYS A 36 -8.26 -4.12 -4.02
N ILE A 37 -8.52 -2.86 -4.41
CA ILE A 37 -9.74 -2.16 -4.00
C ILE A 37 -10.98 -2.74 -4.69
N GLU A 38 -10.88 -3.16 -5.96
CA GLU A 38 -11.97 -3.88 -6.66
C GLU A 38 -12.36 -5.15 -5.91
N ILE A 39 -11.37 -5.96 -5.53
CA ILE A 39 -11.59 -7.22 -4.80
C ILE A 39 -12.17 -6.93 -3.40
N ALA A 40 -11.59 -5.98 -2.66
CA ALA A 40 -12.06 -5.65 -1.32
C ALA A 40 -13.51 -5.13 -1.35
N LYS A 41 -13.85 -4.26 -2.32
CA LYS A 41 -15.23 -3.78 -2.53
C LYS A 41 -16.20 -4.92 -2.81
N LYS A 42 -15.83 -5.87 -3.68
CA LYS A 42 -16.67 -7.05 -4.00
C LYS A 42 -17.06 -7.85 -2.75
N HIS A 43 -16.16 -7.92 -1.77
CA HIS A 43 -16.36 -8.67 -0.53
C HIS A 43 -16.79 -7.80 0.66
N SER A 44 -17.10 -6.52 0.44
CA SER A 44 -17.41 -5.55 1.51
C SER A 44 -16.32 -5.45 2.59
N ILE A 45 -15.06 -5.73 2.22
CA ILE A 45 -13.90 -5.71 3.10
C ILE A 45 -13.31 -4.29 3.13
N GLN A 46 -12.94 -3.82 4.31
CA GLN A 46 -12.19 -2.58 4.43
C GLN A 46 -10.76 -2.77 3.95
N TYR A 47 -10.22 -1.78 3.24
CA TYR A 47 -8.92 -1.89 2.60
C TYR A 47 -8.03 -0.69 2.88
N VAL A 48 -6.76 -0.95 3.19
CA VAL A 48 -5.68 0.03 3.27
C VAL A 48 -4.56 -0.43 2.33
N PHE A 49 -4.21 0.42 1.36
CA PHE A 49 -3.05 0.19 0.52
C PHE A 49 -1.77 0.30 1.35
N LYS A 50 -0.87 -0.68 1.22
CA LYS A 50 0.45 -0.67 1.87
C LYS A 50 1.55 -0.82 0.84
N GLY A 51 2.59 0.00 0.93
CA GLY A 51 3.84 -0.16 0.20
C GLY A 51 5.00 0.46 0.97
N SER A 52 6.14 -0.22 1.03
CA SER A 52 7.34 0.35 1.69
C SER A 52 8.06 1.29 0.73
N PHE A 53 8.53 2.45 1.21
CA PHE A 53 9.37 3.34 0.40
C PHE A 53 10.79 2.80 0.20
N LYS A 54 11.24 1.92 1.12
CA LYS A 54 12.58 1.33 1.14
C LYS A 54 12.57 -0.08 1.76
N LYS A 55 13.48 -0.94 1.31
CA LYS A 55 13.81 -2.22 1.94
C LYS A 55 15.02 -2.06 2.86
N ALA A 56 14.78 -1.96 4.16
CA ALA A 56 15.82 -1.82 5.18
C ALA A 56 16.58 -3.14 5.44
N ASN A 57 15.84 -4.26 5.47
CA ASN A 57 16.40 -5.59 5.67
C ASN A 57 16.71 -6.21 4.31
N ARG A 58 17.99 -6.47 4.03
CA ARG A 58 18.45 -7.05 2.76
C ARG A 58 19.42 -8.18 3.02
N SER A 59 19.32 -9.22 2.20
CA SER A 59 20.22 -10.39 2.27
C SER A 59 21.64 -10.07 1.77
N LYS A 60 21.79 -9.05 0.91
CA LYS A 60 23.08 -8.54 0.43
C LYS A 60 23.10 -7.01 0.41
N ILE A 61 24.29 -6.43 0.55
CA ILE A 61 24.51 -4.98 0.61
C ILE A 61 24.12 -4.28 -0.71
N ASP A 62 24.37 -4.93 -1.84
CA ASP A 62 24.20 -4.47 -3.22
C ASP A 62 22.80 -4.76 -3.80
N SER A 63 21.93 -5.40 -3.01
CA SER A 63 20.55 -5.70 -3.42
C SER A 63 19.72 -4.42 -3.55
N PHE A 64 18.70 -4.48 -4.42
CA PHE A 64 17.73 -3.42 -4.62
C PHE A 64 17.16 -2.88 -3.29
N THR A 65 17.15 -1.56 -3.17
CA THR A 65 16.77 -0.86 -1.92
C THR A 65 15.46 -0.09 -2.05
N GLY A 66 15.07 0.29 -3.26
CA GLY A 66 13.96 1.18 -3.56
C GLY A 66 14.34 2.15 -4.69
N ILE A 67 13.38 2.97 -5.10
CA ILE A 67 13.55 3.97 -6.17
C ILE A 67 14.00 5.35 -5.65
N GLY A 68 14.44 5.42 -4.40
CA GLY A 68 14.75 6.63 -3.66
C GLY A 68 13.59 7.09 -2.76
N ASP A 69 13.91 7.42 -1.51
CA ASP A 69 12.94 7.68 -0.45
C ASP A 69 11.95 8.79 -0.83
N ILE A 70 12.44 9.93 -1.32
CA ILE A 70 11.59 11.05 -1.75
C ILE A 70 10.67 10.67 -2.91
N LYS A 71 11.17 9.90 -3.89
CA LYS A 71 10.39 9.48 -5.06
C LYS A 71 9.27 8.54 -4.64
N ALA A 72 9.58 7.55 -3.82
CA ALA A 72 8.59 6.59 -3.32
C ALA A 72 7.55 7.26 -2.40
N LEU A 73 7.98 8.15 -1.49
CA LEU A 73 7.07 8.90 -0.62
C LEU A 73 6.13 9.82 -1.40
N LYS A 74 6.62 10.47 -2.48
CA LYS A 74 5.77 11.27 -3.37
C LYS A 74 4.66 10.45 -4.02
N ILE A 75 4.96 9.21 -4.41
CA ILE A 75 3.95 8.28 -4.95
C ILE A 75 2.96 7.88 -3.85
N LEU A 76 3.44 7.50 -2.67
CA LEU A 76 2.59 7.10 -1.53
C LEU A 76 1.67 8.24 -1.07
N SER A 77 2.13 9.49 -1.11
CA SER A 77 1.35 10.66 -0.71
C SER A 77 0.29 11.09 -1.73
N LYS A 78 0.25 10.49 -2.93
CA LYS A 78 -0.79 10.83 -3.92
C LYS A 78 -2.15 10.44 -3.37
N ASN A 79 -3.17 11.19 -3.78
CA ASN A 79 -4.55 10.80 -3.50
C ASN A 79 -4.94 9.65 -4.44
N TRP A 80 -5.02 8.46 -3.87
CA TRP A 80 -5.56 7.25 -4.47
C TRP A 80 -7.07 7.43 -4.54
N LYS A 81 -7.63 7.62 -5.75
CA LYS A 81 -9.06 7.86 -5.96
C LYS A 81 -9.88 6.56 -5.82
#